data_AF-A0A957EBX3-F1
#
_entry.id   AF-A0A957EBX3-F1
#
_cell.length_a   1.000
_cell.length_b   1.000
_cell.length_c   1.000
_cell.angle_alpha   90.00
_cell.angle_beta   90.00
_cell.angle_gamma   90.00
#
_symmetry.space_group_name_H-M   'P 1'
#
loop_
_entity.id
_entity.type
_entity.pdbx_description
1 polymer ?
#
loop_
_entity_poly.entity_id
_entity_poly.type
_entity_poly.pdbx_seq_one_letter_code
_entity_poly.pdbx_strand_id
1 'polypeptide(L)' 'ELFRGQYFDHVITVCDSAKETCPVWLGNAGQKTHIGFYDPAEAVGTDEEITAVFRQVRDKIADQILSFLQA' A
#
# COMPACT_ATOMS: atom_id res chain seq x y z
N GLU A 1 -2.89 13.64 11.09
CA GLU A 1 -3.95 14.68 11.09
C GLU A 1 -4.29 15.24 9.70
N LEU A 2 -3.36 15.23 8.74
CA LEU A 2 -3.50 15.90 7.43
C LEU A 2 -4.77 15.58 6.61
N PHE A 3 -5.35 14.38 6.75
CA PHE A 3 -6.46 13.90 5.92
C PHE A 3 -7.75 13.64 6.71
N ARG A 4 -7.83 14.09 7.98
CA ARG A 4 -9.00 13.86 8.84
C ARG A 4 -10.21 14.63 8.30
N GLY A 5 -11.32 13.94 8.05
CA GLY A 5 -12.56 14.55 7.57
C GLY A 5 -12.62 14.82 6.07
N GLN A 6 -11.57 14.50 5.31
CA GLN A 6 -11.64 14.49 3.84
C GLN A 6 -12.41 13.28 3.33
N TYR A 7 -13.15 13.51 2.25
CA TYR A 7 -13.80 12.47 1.48
C TYR A 7 -12.83 11.91 0.45
N PHE A 8 -12.79 10.58 0.34
CA PHE A 8 -12.08 9.88 -0.71
C PHE A 8 -13.05 8.93 -1.40
N ASP A 9 -13.12 8.99 -2.72
CA ASP A 9 -13.93 8.04 -3.50
C ASP A 9 -13.41 6.60 -3.29
N HIS A 10 -12.08 6.45 -3.24
CA HIS A 10 -11.43 5.16 -3.08
C HIS A 10 -10.18 5.26 -2.19
N VAL A 11 -10.00 4.28 -1.31
CA VAL A 11 -8.79 4.11 -0.47
C VAL A 11 -8.23 2.71 -0.70
N ILE A 12 -6.96 2.63 -1.12
CA ILE A 12 -6.22 1.37 -1.30
C ILE A 12 -5.17 1.26 -0.21
N THR A 13 -5.21 0.20 0.60
CA THR A 13 -4.18 -0.13 1.58
C THR A 13 -3.24 -1.20 1.04
N VAL A 14 -1.93 -1.01 1.22
CA VAL A 14 -0.89 -1.78 0.49
C VAL A 14 -0.05 -2.73 1.35
N CYS A 15 -0.12 -2.62 2.67
CA CYS A 15 0.65 -3.47 3.59
C CYS A 15 -0.30 -3.99 4.67
N ASP A 16 -0.09 -5.21 5.17
CA ASP A 16 -0.89 -5.77 6.26
C ASP A 16 -0.70 -4.98 7.56
N SER A 17 0.51 -4.50 7.85
CA SER A 17 0.75 -3.53 8.92
C SER A 17 -0.03 -2.24 8.67
N ALA A 18 -0.14 -1.79 7.41
CA ALA A 18 -0.98 -0.64 7.08
C ALA A 18 -2.48 -0.94 7.21
N LYS A 19 -2.93 -2.19 7.04
CA LYS A 19 -4.33 -2.58 7.24
C LYS A 19 -4.72 -2.56 8.73
N GLU A 20 -3.83 -3.01 9.61
CA GLU A 20 -4.08 -3.03 11.07
C GLU A 20 -3.80 -1.68 11.75
N THR A 21 -2.79 -0.95 11.27
CA THR A 21 -2.38 0.35 11.83
C THR A 21 -3.15 1.51 11.21
N CYS A 22 -3.78 1.33 10.03
CA CYS A 22 -4.67 2.35 9.51
C CYS A 22 -5.78 2.55 10.55
N PRO A 23 -5.81 3.70 11.23
CA PRO A 23 -6.89 3.99 12.14
C PRO A 23 -8.15 3.82 11.32
N VAL A 24 -9.14 3.13 11.87
CA VAL A 24 -10.52 3.09 11.38
C VAL A 24 -10.76 4.40 10.66
N TRP A 25 -10.75 4.38 9.32
CA TRP A 25 -10.84 5.62 8.55
C TRP A 25 -12.24 6.16 8.86
N LEU A 26 -12.31 7.06 9.85
CA LEU A 26 -13.50 7.74 10.36
C LEU A 26 -13.91 8.88 9.42
N GLY A 27 -13.15 9.09 8.33
CA GLY A 27 -13.58 9.88 7.19
C GLY A 27 -14.50 9.06 6.28
N ASN A 28 -15.47 9.72 5.68
CA ASN A 28 -16.35 9.14 4.66
C ASN A 28 -15.49 8.69 3.47
N ALA A 29 -15.20 7.40 3.35
CA ALA A 29 -14.59 6.83 2.16
C ALA A 29 -15.67 6.04 1.41
N GLY A 30 -15.77 6.24 0.09
CA GLY A 30 -16.74 5.53 -0.76
C GLY A 30 -16.44 4.04 -0.82
N GLN A 31 -15.23 3.68 -1.26
CA GLN A 31 -14.77 2.30 -1.37
C GLN A 31 -13.40 2.09 -0.72
N LYS A 32 -13.21 0.91 -0.12
CA LYS A 32 -11.96 0.51 0.54
C LYS A 32 -11.49 -0.82 -0.06
N THR A 33 -10.29 -0.83 -0.61
CA THR A 33 -9.64 -2.02 -1.17
C THR A 33 -8.33 -2.26 -0.47
N HIS A 34 -7.99 -3.53 -0.27
CA HIS A 34 -6.69 -3.93 0.26
C HIS A 34 -5.96 -4.77 -0.79
N ILE A 35 -4.75 -4.35 -1.13
CA ILE A 35 -3.85 -5.05 -2.06
C ILE A 35 -2.53 -5.26 -1.33
N GLY A 36 -2.32 -6.44 -0.75
CA GLY A 36 -1.16 -6.70 0.10
C GLY A 36 0.14 -6.87 -0.70
N PHE A 37 1.19 -6.18 -0.28
CA PHE A 37 2.56 -6.36 -0.75
C PHE A 37 3.48 -6.74 0.41
N TYR A 38 4.52 -7.51 0.10
CA TYR A 38 5.59 -7.81 1.05
C TYR A 38 6.29 -6.51 1.49
N ASP A 39 6.56 -6.36 2.79
CA ASP A 39 7.29 -5.21 3.30
C ASP A 39 8.80 -5.37 3.00
N PRO A 40 9.37 -4.57 2.09
CA PRO A 40 10.77 -4.69 1.76
C PRO A 40 11.70 -4.29 2.91
N ALA A 41 11.19 -3.60 3.95
CA ALA A 41 11.97 -3.30 5.15
C ALA A 41 12.25 -4.54 6.02
N GLU A 42 11.50 -5.63 5.84
CA GLU A 42 11.76 -6.91 6.49
C GLU A 42 12.76 -7.78 5.72
N ALA A 43 13.23 -7.33 4.55
CA ALA A 43 14.21 -8.07 3.77
C ALA A 43 15.55 -8.16 4.51
N VAL A 44 16.14 -9.35 4.50
CA VAL A 44 17.45 -9.63 5.13
C VAL A 44 18.40 -10.14 4.04
N GLY A 45 19.65 -9.66 4.06
CA GLY A 45 20.66 -10.01 3.07
C GLY A 45 21.72 -8.93 2.94
N THR A 46 22.45 -8.94 1.83
CA THR A 46 23.32 -7.82 1.45
C THR A 46 22.53 -6.61 1.00
N ASP A 47 23.18 -5.45 0.91
CA ASP A 47 22.55 -4.21 0.41
C ASP A 47 21.97 -4.40 -0.99
N GLU A 48 22.63 -5.19 -1.85
CA GLU A 48 22.14 -5.53 -3.19
C GLU A 48 20.90 -6.42 -3.15
N GLU A 49 20.87 -7.42 -2.27
CA GLU A 49 19.72 -8.31 -2.10
C GLU A 49 18.50 -7.54 -1.57
N ILE A 50 18.70 -6.70 -0.55
CA ILE A 50 17.66 -5.82 -0.01
C ILE A 50 17.17 -4.87 -1.10
N THR A 51 18.08 -4.20 -1.81
CA THR A 51 17.72 -3.29 -2.90
C THR A 51 16.93 -3.98 -4.01
N ALA A 52 17.28 -5.24 -4.34
CA ALA A 52 16.53 -6.03 -5.31
C ALA A 52 15.10 -6.30 -4.85
N VAL A 53 14.89 -6.60 -3.56
CA VAL A 53 13.54 -6.79 -2.98
C VAL A 53 12.73 -5.49 -3.05
N PHE A 54 13.32 -4.35 -2.69
CA PHE A 54 12.65 -3.04 -2.83
C PHE A 54 12.18 -2.77 -4.26
N ARG A 55 13.04 -3.05 -5.24
CA ARG A 55 12.70 -2.89 -6.67
C ARG A 55 11.55 -3.82 -7.08
N GLN A 56 11.60 -5.08 -6.68
CA GLN A 56 10.53 -6.04 -6.96
C GLN A 56 9.18 -5.61 -6.38
N VAL A 57 9.15 -5.13 -5.13
CA VAL A 57 7.92 -4.66 -4.49
C VAL A 57 7.39 -3.41 -5.20
N ARG A 58 8.26 -2.44 -5.53
CA ARG A 58 7.89 -1.25 -6.30
C ARG A 58 7.26 -1.63 -7.64
N ASP A 59 7.87 -2.55 -8.37
CA ASP A 59 7.40 -2.95 -9.70
C ASP A 59 6.04 -3.66 -9.60
N LYS A 60 5.85 -4.52 -8.60
CA LYS A 60 4.54 -5.13 -8.30
C LYS A 60 3.47 -4.11 -7.96
N ILE A 61 3.80 -3.08 -7.16
CA ILE A 61 2.89 -1.99 -6.82
C ILE A 61 2.45 -1.25 -8.09
N ALA A 62 3.41 -0.90 -8.95
CA ALA A 62 3.13 -0.24 -10.21
C ALA A 62 2.17 -1.08 -11.06
N ASP A 63 2.48 -2.36 -11.27
CA ASP A 63 1.66 -3.23 -12.10
C ASP A 63 0.24 -3.40 -11.55
N GLN A 64 0.11 -3.74 -10.27
CA GLN A 64 -1.20 -4.07 -9.68
C GLN A 64 -2.06 -2.83 -9.45
N ILE A 65 -1.51 -1.73 -8.93
CA ILE A 65 -2.30 -0.52 -8.67
C ILE A 65 -2.69 0.15 -9.99
N LEU A 66 -1.79 0.23 -10.97
CA LEU A 66 -2.14 0.82 -12.26
C LEU A 66 -3.18 -0.04 -12.98
N SER A 67 -3.06 -1.37 -12.94
CA SER A 67 -4.09 -2.25 -13.49
C SER A 67 -5.44 -2.07 -12.81
N PHE A 68 -5.45 -1.91 -11.48
CA PHE A 68 -6.66 -1.67 -10.71
C PHE A 68 -7.34 -0.34 -11.07
N LEU A 69 -6.56 0.71 -11.31
CA LEU A 69 -7.09 2.04 -11.67
C LEU A 69 -7.55 2.15 -13.13
N GLN A 70 -7.13 1.22 -13.99
CA GLN A 70 -7.50 1.18 -15.40
C GLN A 70 -8.71 0.26 -15.68
N ALA A 71 -9.16 -0.51 -14.69
CA ALA A 71 -10.32 -1.40 -14.77
C ALA A 71 -11.63 -0.67 -14.42
#